data_AF-A0A2P4T0X3-F1
#
_entry.id   AF-A0A2P4T0X3-F1
#
_cell.length_a   1.000
_cell.length_b   1.000
_cell.length_c   1.000
_cell.angle_alpha   90.00
_cell.angle_beta   90.00
_cell.angle_gamma   90.00
#
_symmetry.space_group_name_H-M   'P 1'
#
loop_
_entity.id
_entity.type
_entity.pdbx_description
1 polymer ?
#
loop_
_entity_poly.entity_id
_entity_poly.type
_entity_poly.pdbx_seq_one_letter_code
_entity_poly.pdbx_strand_id
1 'polypeptide(L)'
;PPVNVTCNIFINSFGSIAETTMDYRVNIFLRQQWNDSRLAYSEYPDDSLDLDPSMLDSIWKPDLFFANEKGANFHDVTTDNKLLRISKTGKVLYSIR
;
A
#
# COMPACT_ATOMS: atom_id res chain seq x y z
N PRO A 1 15.73 -11.88 11.13
CA PRO A 1 16.27 -10.78 10.27
C PRO A 1 15.18 -9.72 10.10
N PRO A 2 15.52 -8.45 9.85
CA PRO A 2 14.53 -7.41 9.60
C PRO A 2 13.77 -7.68 8.29
N VAL A 3 12.53 -7.20 8.21
CA VAL A 3 11.74 -7.23 6.97
C VAL A 3 12.15 -6.05 6.12
N ASN A 4 12.67 -6.30 4.93
CA ASN A 4 12.97 -5.26 3.96
C ASN A 4 11.69 -4.87 3.23
N VAL A 5 11.17 -3.67 3.52
CA VAL A 5 9.99 -3.10 2.87
C VAL A 5 10.45 -2.05 1.85
N THR A 6 10.17 -2.28 0.58
CA THR A 6 10.44 -1.32 -0.50
C THR A 6 9.18 -0.50 -0.76
N CYS A 7 9.29 0.82 -0.67
CA CYS A 7 8.18 1.74 -0.92
C CYS A 7 8.35 2.46 -2.26
N ASN A 8 7.23 2.69 -2.95
CA ASN A 8 7.14 3.52 -4.15
C ASN A 8 5.95 4.46 -4.03
N ILE A 9 6.13 5.71 -4.43
CA ILE A 9 5.08 6.73 -4.43
C ILE A 9 4.88 7.21 -5.86
N PHE A 10 3.63 7.30 -6.29
CA PHE A 10 3.24 7.96 -7.53
C PHE A 10 2.33 9.15 -7.21
N ILE A 11 2.71 10.35 -7.62
CA ILE A 11 1.95 11.58 -7.32
C ILE A 11 0.92 11.81 -8.44
N ASN A 12 -0.37 11.72 -8.09
CA ASN A 12 -1.47 12.02 -9.01
C ASN A 12 -1.70 13.53 -9.13
N SER A 13 -1.66 14.23 -7.99
CA SER A 13 -1.81 15.68 -7.96
C SER A 13 -1.05 16.26 -6.78
N PHE A 14 -0.50 17.45 -6.97
CA PHE A 14 0.18 18.23 -5.95
C PHE A 14 -0.41 19.64 -6.01
N GLY A 15 -0.96 20.14 -4.90
CA GLY A 15 -1.64 21.44 -4.91
C GLY A 15 -2.13 21.91 -3.54
N SER A 16 -2.96 22.95 -3.56
CA SER A 16 -3.51 23.60 -2.36
C SER A 16 -2.41 23.98 -1.35
N ILE A 17 -1.39 24.68 -1.83
CA ILE A 17 -0.33 25.23 -0.97
C ILE A 17 -0.92 26.43 -0.23
N ALA A 18 -1.04 26.32 1.08
CA ALA A 18 -1.54 27.39 1.95
C ALA A 18 -0.39 27.99 2.75
N GLU A 19 -0.05 29.23 2.46
CA GLU A 19 1.04 29.94 3.16
C GLU A 19 0.68 30.30 4.61
N THR A 20 -0.61 30.55 4.88
CA THR A 20 -1.12 30.92 6.21
C THR A 20 -0.99 29.77 7.21
N THR A 21 -1.24 28.53 6.77
CA THR A 21 -1.15 27.33 7.60
C THR A 21 0.15 26.55 7.38
N MET A 22 0.97 26.95 6.39
CA MET A 22 2.19 26.26 5.96
C MET A 22 1.94 24.77 5.68
N ASP A 23 0.98 24.47 4.82
CA ASP A 23 0.69 23.11 4.37
C ASP A 23 0.42 23.03 2.87
N TYR A 24 0.40 21.80 2.39
CA TYR A 24 0.11 21.45 1.01
C TYR A 24 -0.67 20.14 0.99
N ARG A 25 -1.43 19.92 -0.07
CA ARG A 25 -2.20 18.70 -0.28
C ARG A 25 -1.62 17.90 -1.44
N VAL A 26 -1.46 16.59 -1.23
CA VAL A 26 -1.03 15.66 -2.28
C VAL A 26 -2.03 14.52 -2.40
N ASN A 27 -2.28 14.09 -3.62
CA ASN A 27 -2.95 12.83 -3.93
C ASN A 27 -1.88 11.87 -4.46
N ILE A 28 -1.69 10.74 -3.80
CA ILE A 28 -0.66 9.76 -4.16
C ILE A 28 -1.27 8.37 -4.33
N PHE A 29 -0.59 7.53 -5.12
CA PHE A 29 -0.62 6.09 -4.88
C PHE A 29 0.62 5.71 -4.08
N LEU A 30 0.41 5.04 -2.95
CA LEU A 30 1.49 4.45 -2.15
C LEU A 30 1.54 2.95 -2.41
N ARG A 31 2.71 2.45 -2.81
CA ARG A 31 2.98 1.03 -3.04
C ARG A 31 4.03 0.56 -2.05
N GLN A 32 3.77 -0.57 -1.44
CA GLN A 32 4.66 -1.27 -0.53
C GLN A 32 4.91 -2.67 -1.05
N GLN A 33 6.17 -3.10 -1.02
CA GLN A 33 6.56 -4.45 -1.36
C GLN A 33 7.40 -5.04 -0.23
N TRP A 34 7.03 -6.23 0.22
CA TRP A 34 7.82 -7.00 1.18
C TRP A 34 7.75 -8.48 0.81
N ASN A 35 8.57 -9.30 1.47
CA ASN A 35 8.54 -10.74 1.31
C ASN A 35 8.04 -11.39 2.60
N ASP A 36 6.97 -12.19 2.52
CA ASP A 36 6.43 -12.99 3.61
C ASP A 36 6.39 -14.46 3.18
N SER A 37 7.33 -15.26 3.67
CA SER A 37 7.48 -16.66 3.30
C SER A 37 6.30 -17.53 3.74
N ARG A 38 5.45 -17.06 4.67
CA ARG A 38 4.24 -17.78 5.11
C ARG A 38 3.13 -17.76 4.05
N LEU A 39 3.21 -16.82 3.11
CA LEU A 39 2.26 -16.64 2.01
C LEU A 39 2.76 -17.24 0.70
N ALA A 40 3.92 -17.90 0.69
CA ALA A 40 4.43 -18.61 -0.47
C ALA A 40 3.57 -19.86 -0.77
N TYR A 41 3.35 -20.15 -2.05
CA TYR A 41 2.50 -21.27 -2.47
C TYR A 41 3.10 -21.99 -3.69
N SER A 42 2.94 -23.33 -3.72
CA SER A 42 3.45 -24.20 -4.78
C SER A 42 2.36 -24.91 -5.58
N GLU A 43 1.20 -25.16 -4.97
CA GLU A 43 0.14 -25.99 -5.54
C GLU A 43 -0.69 -25.28 -6.62
N TYR A 44 -0.69 -23.94 -6.60
CA TYR A 44 -1.48 -23.15 -7.55
C TYR A 44 -0.66 -22.82 -8.81
N PRO A 45 -1.22 -22.98 -10.02
CA PRO A 45 -0.50 -22.79 -11.27
C PRO A 45 -0.13 -21.33 -11.56
N ASP A 46 -0.83 -20.36 -10.97
CA ASP A 46 -0.65 -18.92 -11.28
C ASP A 46 0.51 -18.29 -10.51
N ASP A 47 1.37 -17.54 -11.20
CA ASP A 47 2.56 -16.91 -10.60
C ASP A 47 2.24 -15.80 -9.59
N SER A 48 1.02 -15.26 -9.63
CA SER A 48 0.51 -14.32 -8.65
C SER A 48 -1.01 -14.43 -8.48
N LEU A 49 -1.46 -14.19 -7.25
CA LEU A 49 -2.87 -14.09 -6.89
C LEU A 49 -3.23 -12.65 -6.57
N ASP A 50 -4.26 -12.13 -7.24
CA ASP A 50 -4.93 -10.88 -6.85
C ASP A 50 -5.99 -11.23 -5.80
N LEU A 51 -5.87 -10.61 -4.64
CA LEU A 51 -6.72 -10.88 -3.49
C LEU A 51 -7.63 -9.70 -3.20
N ASP A 52 -8.79 -10.00 -2.63
CA ASP A 52 -9.69 -8.99 -2.10
C ASP A 52 -8.99 -8.20 -0.98
N PRO A 53 -9.07 -6.85 -0.97
CA PRO A 53 -8.44 -6.04 0.07
C PRO A 53 -8.85 -6.37 1.50
N SER A 54 -10.02 -6.98 1.73
CA SER A 54 -10.44 -7.45 3.06
C SER A 54 -9.46 -8.46 3.68
N MET A 55 -8.67 -9.17 2.85
CA MET A 55 -7.64 -10.08 3.34
C MET A 55 -6.46 -9.37 4.02
N LEU A 56 -6.31 -8.05 3.87
CA LEU A 56 -5.28 -7.25 4.55
C LEU A 56 -5.41 -7.23 6.08
N ASP A 57 -6.59 -7.59 6.60
CA ASP A 57 -6.81 -7.73 8.05
C ASP A 57 -6.39 -9.11 8.56
N SER A 58 -6.20 -10.08 7.66
CA SER A 58 -5.75 -11.44 7.98
C SER A 58 -4.25 -11.66 7.79
N ILE A 59 -3.53 -10.70 7.19
CA ILE A 59 -2.09 -10.79 6.98
C ILE A 59 -1.35 -9.66 7.70
N TRP A 60 -0.06 -9.89 7.96
CA TRP A 60 0.80 -8.82 8.47
C TRP A 60 1.03 -7.77 7.39
N LYS A 61 0.91 -6.48 7.77
CA LYS A 61 1.24 -5.32 6.95
C LYS A 61 2.16 -4.37 7.73
N PRO A 62 3.09 -3.68 7.07
CA PRO A 62 3.91 -2.67 7.75
C PRO A 62 3.06 -1.48 8.18
N ASP A 63 3.35 -0.95 9.36
CA ASP A 63 2.71 0.20 10.02
C ASP A 63 3.32 1.53 9.55
N LEU A 64 3.30 1.76 8.22
CA LEU A 64 3.81 3.01 7.66
C LEU A 64 2.89 4.19 8.01
N PHE A 65 3.49 5.26 8.54
CA PHE A 65 2.83 6.55 8.78
C PHE A 65 3.66 7.69 8.20
N PHE A 66 3.04 8.84 7.96
CA PHE A 66 3.71 10.06 7.51
C PHE A 66 3.96 10.96 8.73
N ALA A 67 5.23 11.17 9.08
CA ALA A 67 5.60 11.89 10.31
C ALA A 67 5.17 13.38 10.33
N ASN A 68 4.94 13.98 9.16
CA ASN A 68 4.54 15.37 8.98
C ASN A 68 3.08 15.52 8.53
N GLU A 69 2.28 14.46 8.68
CA GLU A 69 0.86 14.50 8.38
C GLU A 69 0.13 15.46 9.34
N LYS A 70 -0.61 16.40 8.76
CA LYS A 70 -1.56 17.28 9.49
C LYS A 70 -2.99 16.77 9.42
N GLY A 71 -3.27 15.91 8.45
CA GLY A 71 -4.57 15.31 8.16
C GLY A 71 -4.47 14.43 6.90
N ALA A 72 -4.84 13.17 7.00
CA ALA A 72 -4.90 12.21 5.91
C ALA A 72 -6.26 11.51 5.87
N ASN A 73 -6.80 11.33 4.67
CA ASN A 73 -8.02 10.57 4.43
C ASN A 73 -7.74 9.53 3.35
N PHE A 74 -8.18 8.29 3.56
CA PHE A 74 -8.21 7.29 2.51
C PHE A 74 -9.40 7.56 1.57
N HIS A 75 -9.21 7.30 0.28
CA HIS A 75 -10.27 7.52 -0.71
C HIS A 75 -11.28 6.34 -0.72
N ASP A 76 -12.35 6.45 0.06
CA ASP A 76 -13.37 5.38 0.26
C ASP A 76 -14.51 5.36 -0.78
N VAL A 77 -14.40 6.00 -1.95
CA VAL A 77 -15.55 6.17 -2.86
C VAL A 77 -15.64 5.07 -3.93
N THR A 78 -16.67 4.23 -3.76
CA THR A 78 -17.27 3.11 -4.55
C THR A 78 -16.60 1.73 -4.54
N THR A 79 -15.28 1.62 -4.42
CA THR A 79 -14.59 0.37 -4.06
C THR A 79 -13.29 0.76 -3.35
N ASP A 80 -12.89 0.02 -2.31
CA ASP A 80 -11.58 0.20 -1.68
C ASP A 80 -10.51 0.17 -2.78
N ASN A 81 -9.87 1.32 -3.07
CA ASN A 81 -8.84 1.44 -4.10
C ASN A 81 -7.52 0.85 -3.60
N LYS A 82 -7.59 -0.40 -3.16
CA LYS A 82 -6.51 -1.19 -2.59
C LYS A 82 -6.27 -2.36 -3.54
N LEU A 83 -5.01 -2.59 -3.89
CA LEU A 83 -4.57 -3.78 -4.60
C LEU A 83 -3.73 -4.60 -3.65
N LEU A 84 -4.09 -5.85 -3.46
CA LEU A 84 -3.26 -6.85 -2.79
C LEU A 84 -2.91 -7.95 -3.78
N ARG A 85 -1.63 -8.12 -4.07
CA ARG A 85 -1.12 -9.19 -4.93
C ARG A 85 -0.04 -9.97 -4.21
N ILE A 86 -0.14 -11.30 -4.23
CA ILE A 86 0.86 -12.21 -3.66
C ILE A 86 1.44 -13.05 -4.77
N SER A 87 2.76 -13.04 -4.93
CA SER A 87 3.49 -13.93 -5.84
C SER A 87 3.79 -15.28 -5.19
N LYS A 88 3.96 -16.33 -6.00
CA LYS A 88 4.34 -17.69 -5.55
C LYS A 88 5.48 -17.73 -4.53
N THR A 89 6.45 -16.84 -4.65
CA THR A 89 7.63 -16.75 -3.77
C THR A 89 7.35 -16.16 -2.38
N GLY A 90 6.12 -15.71 -2.11
CA GLY A 90 5.75 -14.98 -0.89
C GLY A 90 5.96 -13.47 -0.99
N LYS A 91 6.30 -12.95 -2.17
CA LYS A 91 6.41 -11.51 -2.39
C LYS A 91 5.01 -10.88 -2.39
N VAL A 92 4.78 -9.91 -1.52
CA VAL A 92 3.53 -9.18 -1.41
C VAL A 92 3.69 -7.81 -2.03
N LEU A 93 2.72 -7.42 -2.87
CA LEU A 93 2.52 -6.06 -3.35
C LEU A 93 1.21 -5.54 -2.78
N TYR A 94 1.32 -4.44 -2.04
CA TYR A 94 0.18 -3.69 -1.53
C TYR A 94 0.22 -2.29 -2.13
N SER A 95 -0.85 -1.88 -2.80
CA SER A 95 -1.00 -0.52 -3.36
C SER A 95 -2.26 0.12 -2.83
N ILE A 96 -2.16 1.36 -2.37
CA ILE A 96 -3.29 2.15 -1.90
C ILE A 96 -3.31 3.53 -2.55
N ARG A 97 -4.49 4.14 -2.56
CA ARG A 97 -4.71 5.53 -2.94
C ARG A 97 -5.17 6.36 -1.76
#